data_AF-A0A316NHW6-F1
#
_entry.id   AF-A0A316NHW6-F1
#
_cell.length_a   1.000
_cell.length_b   1.000
_cell.length_c   1.000
_cell.angle_alpha   90.00
_cell.angle_beta   90.00
_cell.angle_gamma   90.00
#
_symmetry.space_group_name_H-M   'P 1'
#
loop_
_entity.id
_entity.type
_entity.pdbx_description
1 polymer ?
#
loop_
_entity_poly.entity_id
_entity_poly.type
_entity_poly.pdbx_seq_one_letter_code
_entity_poly.pdbx_strand_id
1 'polypeptide(L)'
;MNYRGGGASCNPAPARVLFNFKRQVFFRKYLFSLNRAHVRCCLENKYLSHFVTNEKDNSETVFSHFTSHFSPSKQYAFTLSEVLITLGIIGIVAAMTLPSLIKKHEERVTVTKVKAAYSLISQAYFRAMEEYGEDISSWDCFNVTTGYVKPVCLMDSLSKHLNVISSVNDRSDSVLYSLNMQKITSRYTQMNSLVLSNGFILKFPSSSTQSCETFRTWDVPEVEKFACELIVDINGHKGPNAFGRDTFVFKLHKDRVAPYGNYTQPYYQIWNSCNKEPLNEFYDGGINGKACAGWVITNENMDYLHCTGLSYNGKTKCK
;
A
#
# COMPACT_ATOMS: atom_id res chain seq x y z
N MET A 1 64.28 15.16 -27.86
CA MET A 1 64.62 14.52 -29.15
C MET A 1 63.40 13.79 -29.68
N ASN A 2 63.13 14.00 -30.96
CA ASN A 2 62.29 13.24 -31.90
C ASN A 2 60.75 13.33 -31.85
N TYR A 3 60.28 14.13 -32.80
CA TYR A 3 58.96 14.16 -33.44
C TYR A 3 58.67 12.92 -34.32
N ARG A 4 57.37 12.76 -34.62
CA ARG A 4 56.68 12.33 -35.87
C ARG A 4 55.63 11.24 -35.57
N GLY A 5 54.44 11.24 -36.14
CA GLY A 5 53.88 12.04 -37.24
C GLY A 5 52.37 11.80 -37.33
N GLY A 6 51.69 12.68 -38.07
CA GLY A 6 50.23 12.75 -38.18
C GLY A 6 49.57 11.75 -39.11
N GLY A 7 48.25 11.82 -39.13
CA GLY A 7 47.38 11.16 -40.10
C GLY A 7 45.93 11.59 -39.84
N ALA A 8 45.48 12.63 -40.55
CA ALA A 8 44.06 12.98 -40.62
C ALA A 8 43.33 11.98 -41.52
N SER A 9 42.14 11.55 -41.11
CA SER A 9 41.16 10.92 -42.00
C SER A 9 39.77 11.42 -41.62
N CYS A 10 39.19 12.21 -42.51
CA CYS A 10 37.75 12.49 -42.53
C CYS A 10 37.11 11.52 -43.53
N ASN A 11 36.06 10.80 -43.12
CA ASN A 11 34.83 10.74 -43.91
C ASN A 11 33.64 10.15 -43.13
N PRO A 12 32.40 10.52 -43.51
CA PRO A 12 31.20 10.41 -42.68
C PRO A 12 30.39 9.14 -42.95
N ALA A 13 29.61 8.68 -41.97
CA ALA A 13 28.41 7.87 -42.22
C ALA A 13 27.46 7.89 -41.01
N PRO A 14 26.13 7.83 -41.23
CA PRO A 14 25.10 8.00 -40.22
C PRO A 14 24.71 6.66 -39.57
N ALA A 15 24.44 6.63 -38.27
CA ALA A 15 23.86 5.47 -37.62
C ALA A 15 22.81 5.86 -36.56
N ARG A 16 21.56 5.85 -37.03
CA ARG A 16 20.31 5.49 -36.33
C ARG A 16 20.37 5.46 -34.80
N VAL A 17 19.74 6.45 -34.17
CA VAL A 17 19.18 6.33 -32.82
C VAL A 17 17.98 5.40 -32.89
N LEU A 18 18.19 4.10 -32.64
CA LEU A 18 17.14 3.13 -32.35
C LEU A 18 16.82 3.21 -30.84
N PHE A 19 15.89 4.09 -30.46
CA PHE A 19 15.25 4.02 -29.15
C PHE A 19 14.33 2.79 -29.12
N ASN A 20 14.85 1.68 -28.60
CA ASN A 20 14.10 0.45 -28.37
C ASN A 20 13.23 0.61 -27.12
N PHE A 21 12.03 1.19 -27.27
CA PHE A 21 11.03 1.26 -26.20
C PHE A 21 10.24 -0.05 -26.11
N LYS A 22 10.81 -1.07 -25.46
CA LYS A 22 10.03 -2.21 -24.93
C LYS A 22 9.27 -1.74 -23.68
N ARG A 23 8.07 -1.16 -23.85
CA ARG A 23 7.11 -1.01 -22.74
C ARG A 23 5.67 -0.95 -23.22
N GLN A 24 5.19 -2.06 -23.79
CA GLN A 24 3.79 -2.19 -24.25
C GLN A 24 2.96 -3.21 -23.45
N VAL A 25 3.32 -3.48 -22.19
CA VAL A 25 2.60 -4.46 -21.35
C VAL A 25 1.80 -3.80 -20.20
N PHE A 26 1.95 -2.50 -19.96
CA PHE A 26 1.33 -1.88 -18.76
C PHE A 26 -0.08 -1.30 -18.96
N PHE A 27 -0.53 -1.07 -20.20
CA PHE A 27 -1.85 -0.45 -20.45
C PHE A 27 -3.01 -1.44 -20.55
N ARG A 28 -2.75 -2.75 -20.72
CA ARG A 28 -3.82 -3.74 -21.00
C ARG A 28 -4.61 -4.18 -19.75
N LYS A 29 -4.13 -3.90 -18.54
CA LYS A 29 -4.77 -4.36 -17.29
C LYS A 29 -5.86 -3.41 -16.76
N TYR A 30 -5.83 -2.12 -17.10
CA TYR A 30 -6.79 -1.15 -16.56
C TYR A 30 -8.11 -1.06 -17.33
N LEU A 31 -8.17 -1.60 -18.56
CA LEU A 31 -9.42 -1.61 -19.33
C LEU A 31 -10.42 -2.70 -18.88
N PHE A 32 -10.00 -3.69 -18.07
CA PHE A 32 -10.84 -4.84 -17.72
C PHE A 32 -11.45 -4.79 -16.29
N SER A 33 -11.28 -3.71 -15.53
CA SER A 33 -11.74 -3.64 -14.13
C SER A 33 -13.02 -2.80 -13.90
N LEU A 34 -13.73 -2.37 -14.93
CA LEU A 34 -14.95 -1.54 -14.79
C LEU A 34 -16.28 -2.28 -15.05
N ASN A 35 -16.26 -3.58 -15.33
CA ASN A 35 -17.50 -4.38 -15.50
C ASN A 35 -17.95 -5.03 -14.19
N ARG A 36 -18.32 -4.22 -13.19
CA ARG A 36 -19.26 -4.61 -12.12
C ARG A 36 -20.15 -3.41 -11.77
N ALA A 37 -21.02 -3.05 -12.70
CA ALA A 37 -22.23 -2.30 -12.40
C ALA A 37 -23.34 -2.87 -13.30
N HIS A 38 -24.36 -3.45 -12.68
CA HIS A 38 -25.57 -3.90 -13.34
C HIS A 38 -26.36 -2.68 -13.82
N VAL A 39 -26.06 -2.21 -15.03
CA VAL A 39 -26.96 -1.38 -15.83
C VAL A 39 -26.93 -1.95 -17.24
N ARG A 40 -27.96 -2.73 -17.59
CA ARG A 40 -28.18 -3.23 -18.96
C ARG A 40 -28.50 -2.03 -19.85
N CYS A 41 -27.53 -1.57 -20.64
CA CYS A 41 -27.81 -0.88 -21.88
C CYS A 41 -27.68 -1.91 -23.01
N CYS A 42 -28.82 -2.35 -23.54
CA CYS A 42 -28.86 -3.16 -24.75
C CYS A 42 -28.52 -2.25 -25.95
N LEU A 43 -27.36 -2.44 -26.57
CA LEU A 43 -27.13 -2.04 -27.96
C LEU A 43 -27.45 -3.25 -28.83
N GLU A 44 -28.67 -3.30 -29.36
CA GLU A 44 -29.00 -4.21 -30.46
C GLU A 44 -28.24 -3.75 -31.72
N ASN A 45 -27.26 -4.54 -32.15
CA ASN A 45 -26.71 -4.46 -33.49
C ASN A 45 -27.76 -4.97 -34.48
N LYS A 46 -28.62 -4.08 -34.99
CA LYS A 46 -29.42 -4.34 -36.19
C LYS A 46 -28.53 -4.16 -37.42
N TYR A 47 -27.89 -5.24 -37.86
CA TYR A 47 -27.29 -5.31 -39.20
C TYR A 47 -28.41 -5.19 -40.24
N LEU A 48 -28.42 -4.11 -41.01
CA LEU A 48 -29.32 -3.95 -42.15
C LEU A 48 -28.70 -4.69 -43.35
N SER A 49 -29.11 -5.93 -43.57
CA SER A 49 -28.82 -6.67 -44.80
C SER A 49 -29.93 -6.41 -45.82
N HIS A 50 -29.72 -5.52 -46.79
CA HIS A 50 -30.38 -5.54 -48.10
C HIS A 50 -29.69 -4.52 -49.03
N PHE A 51 -28.59 -4.94 -49.66
CA PHE A 51 -28.15 -4.36 -50.93
C PHE A 51 -28.47 -5.39 -52.01
N VAL A 52 -29.56 -5.18 -52.74
CA VAL A 52 -29.84 -5.87 -54.00
C VAL A 52 -29.26 -4.99 -55.10
N THR A 53 -28.23 -5.48 -55.79
CA THR A 53 -27.76 -4.90 -57.05
C THR A 53 -28.68 -5.39 -58.16
N ASN A 54 -29.51 -4.50 -58.72
CA ASN A 54 -30.11 -4.71 -60.04
C ASN A 54 -29.42 -3.77 -61.02
N GLU A 55 -28.50 -4.33 -61.81
CA GLU A 55 -28.15 -3.79 -63.12
C GLU A 55 -29.31 -4.03 -64.09
N LYS A 56 -29.81 -2.96 -64.73
CA LYS A 56 -30.07 -2.90 -66.18
C LYS A 56 -30.54 -1.51 -66.63
N ASP A 57 -29.71 -0.94 -67.50
CA ASP A 57 -29.95 -0.14 -68.70
C ASP A 57 -30.87 1.10 -68.75
N ASN A 58 -30.20 2.19 -69.19
CA ASN A 58 -30.58 3.18 -70.20
C ASN A 58 -31.83 4.05 -70.01
N SER A 59 -31.61 5.36 -69.86
CA SER A 59 -32.08 6.41 -70.80
C SER A 59 -31.90 7.79 -70.18
N GLU A 60 -31.34 8.73 -70.95
CA GLU A 60 -31.36 10.17 -70.66
C GLU A 60 -32.81 10.63 -70.38
N THR A 61 -33.01 11.59 -69.48
CA THR A 61 -33.88 12.76 -69.66
C THR A 61 -33.90 13.66 -68.43
N VAL A 62 -33.46 14.90 -68.66
CA VAL A 62 -34.08 16.15 -68.19
C VAL A 62 -34.04 16.45 -66.68
N PHE A 63 -33.11 17.34 -66.34
CA PHE A 63 -33.17 18.25 -65.20
C PHE A 63 -34.56 18.89 -65.07
N SER A 64 -35.22 18.75 -63.92
CA SER A 64 -36.36 19.58 -63.56
C SER A 64 -36.10 20.35 -62.26
N HIS A 65 -36.32 21.66 -62.38
CA HIS A 65 -36.23 22.69 -61.36
C HIS A 65 -37.27 22.48 -60.26
N PHE A 66 -36.84 22.08 -59.06
CA PHE A 66 -37.52 22.43 -57.81
C PHE A 66 -36.48 22.51 -56.70
N THR A 67 -35.88 23.70 -56.51
CA THR A 67 -35.11 24.01 -55.31
C THR A 67 -36.07 24.15 -54.13
N SER A 68 -36.24 23.07 -53.37
CA SER A 68 -36.81 23.18 -52.03
C SER A 68 -35.80 23.90 -51.14
N HIS A 69 -36.14 25.10 -50.68
CA HIS A 69 -35.38 25.80 -49.65
C HIS A 69 -35.60 25.09 -48.29
N PHE A 70 -34.93 23.96 -48.10
CA PHE A 70 -34.72 23.43 -46.75
C PHE A 70 -33.65 24.30 -46.10
N SER A 71 -34.09 25.26 -45.29
CA SER A 71 -33.20 25.92 -44.33
C SER A 71 -32.77 24.84 -43.33
N PRO A 72 -31.48 24.41 -43.31
CA PRO A 72 -31.06 23.41 -42.34
C PRO A 72 -31.12 24.08 -40.97
N SER A 73 -31.91 23.53 -40.06
CA SER A 73 -31.79 23.86 -38.65
C SER A 73 -30.32 23.68 -38.27
N LYS A 74 -29.66 24.76 -37.85
CA LYS A 74 -28.23 24.81 -37.55
C LYS A 74 -27.94 23.86 -36.38
N GLN A 75 -27.66 22.59 -36.68
CA GLN A 75 -27.24 21.63 -35.67
C GLN A 75 -25.77 21.92 -35.35
N TYR A 76 -25.52 22.38 -34.12
CA TYR A 76 -24.17 22.51 -33.59
C TYR A 76 -23.63 21.10 -33.34
N ALA A 77 -22.84 20.59 -34.27
CA ALA A 77 -22.10 19.35 -34.12
C ALA A 77 -20.64 19.69 -33.79
N PHE A 78 -20.09 19.01 -32.78
CA PHE A 78 -18.67 19.13 -32.47
C PHE A 78 -17.85 18.57 -33.63
N THR A 79 -16.80 19.30 -34.03
CA THR A 79 -15.86 18.77 -35.02
C THR A 79 -15.01 17.66 -34.38
N LEU A 80 -14.56 16.69 -35.18
CA LEU A 80 -13.64 15.65 -34.71
C LEU A 80 -12.40 16.27 -34.06
N SER A 81 -11.86 17.34 -34.66
CA SER A 81 -10.70 18.07 -34.15
C SER A 81 -10.93 18.70 -32.78
N GLU A 82 -12.11 19.27 -32.54
CA GLU A 82 -12.49 19.84 -31.25
C GLU A 82 -12.58 18.78 -30.15
N VAL A 83 -13.19 17.63 -30.45
CA VAL A 83 -13.23 16.49 -29.52
C VAL A 83 -11.83 15.94 -29.26
N LEU A 84 -10.96 15.85 -30.26
CA LEU A 84 -9.59 15.37 -30.09
C LEU A 84 -8.73 16.31 -29.24
N ILE A 85 -8.85 17.62 -29.44
CA ILE A 85 -8.11 18.61 -28.65
C ILE A 85 -8.59 18.58 -27.20
N THR A 86 -9.90 18.54 -26.97
CA THR A 86 -10.47 18.48 -25.61
C THR A 86 -10.09 17.20 -24.87
N LEU A 87 -10.19 16.03 -25.51
CA LEU A 87 -9.71 14.77 -24.93
C LEU A 87 -8.20 14.78 -24.69
N GLY A 88 -7.42 15.42 -25.58
CA GLY A 88 -5.98 15.59 -25.40
C GLY A 88 -5.64 16.41 -24.15
N ILE A 89 -6.32 17.54 -23.94
CA ILE A 89 -6.12 18.41 -22.77
C ILE A 89 -6.52 17.68 -21.49
N ILE A 90 -7.71 17.07 -21.45
CA ILE A 90 -8.19 16.31 -20.29
C ILE A 90 -7.23 15.14 -19.98
N GLY A 91 -6.75 14.44 -21.01
CA GLY A 91 -5.79 13.35 -20.87
C GLY A 91 -4.49 13.77 -20.20
N ILE A 92 -3.90 14.91 -20.61
CA ILE A 92 -2.66 15.44 -20.01
C ILE A 92 -2.89 15.83 -18.55
N VAL A 93 -3.96 16.57 -18.26
CA VAL A 93 -4.27 17.03 -16.90
C VAL A 93 -4.54 15.83 -15.98
N ALA A 94 -5.32 14.86 -16.43
CA ALA A 94 -5.61 13.65 -15.68
C ALA A 94 -4.33 12.83 -15.40
N ALA A 95 -3.44 12.70 -16.39
CA ALA A 95 -2.18 11.97 -16.23
C ALA A 95 -1.27 12.59 -15.15
N MET A 96 -1.26 13.92 -15.00
CA MET A 96 -0.45 14.61 -13.99
C MET A 96 -1.09 14.61 -12.59
N THR A 97 -2.43 14.56 -12.51
CA THR A 97 -3.15 14.75 -11.24
C THR A 97 -3.57 13.45 -10.57
N LEU A 98 -3.97 12.43 -11.35
CA LEU A 98 -4.48 11.16 -10.81
C LEU A 98 -3.48 10.42 -9.91
N PRO A 99 -2.18 10.30 -10.24
CA PRO A 99 -1.24 9.57 -9.38
C PRO A 99 -1.13 10.18 -7.98
N SER A 100 -1.07 11.51 -7.89
CA SER A 100 -0.97 12.24 -6.62
C SER A 100 -2.24 12.11 -5.79
N LEU A 101 -3.41 12.16 -6.43
CA LEU A 101 -4.70 12.02 -5.78
C LEU A 101 -4.90 10.60 -5.23
N ILE A 102 -4.61 9.58 -6.05
CA ILE A 102 -4.73 8.16 -5.65
C ILE A 102 -3.81 7.88 -4.48
N LYS A 103 -2.54 8.30 -4.55
CA LYS A 103 -1.58 8.11 -3.46
C LYS A 103 -2.07 8.73 -2.15
N LYS A 104 -2.53 9.99 -2.19
CA LYS A 104 -3.08 10.67 -1.01
C LYS A 104 -4.33 9.98 -0.45
N HIS A 105 -5.18 9.45 -1.33
CA HIS A 105 -6.35 8.68 -0.92
C HIS A 105 -5.95 7.36 -0.25
N GLU A 106 -5.03 6.59 -0.84
CA GLU A 106 -4.49 5.36 -0.26
C GLU A 106 -3.90 5.61 1.13
N GLU A 107 -3.14 6.69 1.30
CA GLU A 107 -2.56 7.04 2.59
C GLU A 107 -3.63 7.36 3.64
N ARG A 108 -4.70 8.06 3.26
CA ARG A 108 -5.85 8.31 4.14
C ARG A 108 -6.58 7.02 4.52
N VAL A 109 -6.71 6.09 3.58
CA VAL A 109 -7.30 4.76 3.84
C VAL A 109 -6.41 3.99 4.83
N THR A 110 -5.09 4.00 4.64
CA THR A 110 -4.12 3.37 5.55
C THR A 110 -4.25 3.94 6.96
N VAL A 111 -4.23 5.27 7.14
CA VAL A 111 -4.41 5.91 8.46
C VAL A 111 -5.70 5.45 9.14
N THR A 112 -6.80 5.42 8.39
CA THR A 112 -8.11 4.99 8.90
C THR A 112 -8.08 3.52 9.34
N LYS A 113 -7.46 2.65 8.54
CA LYS A 113 -7.31 1.23 8.86
C LYS A 113 -6.41 0.98 10.07
N VAL A 114 -5.31 1.70 10.22
CA VAL A 114 -4.41 1.58 11.39
C VAL A 114 -5.15 1.96 12.67
N LYS A 115 -5.92 3.05 12.65
CA LYS A 115 -6.77 3.44 13.79
C LYS A 115 -7.83 2.39 14.12
N ALA A 116 -8.47 1.83 13.08
CA ALA A 116 -9.44 0.76 13.25
C ALA A 116 -8.78 -0.49 13.87
N ALA A 117 -7.59 -0.87 13.40
CA ALA A 117 -6.81 -1.98 13.95
C ALA A 117 -6.44 -1.72 15.42
N TYR A 118 -5.97 -0.52 15.76
CA TYR A 118 -5.66 -0.15 17.14
C TYR A 118 -6.88 -0.26 18.07
N SER A 119 -8.04 0.25 17.64
CA SER A 119 -9.28 0.16 18.42
C SER A 119 -9.73 -1.28 18.61
N LEU A 120 -9.68 -2.09 17.55
CA LEU A 120 -10.06 -3.50 17.58
C LEU A 120 -9.13 -4.33 18.49
N ILE A 121 -7.83 -4.13 18.38
CA ILE A 121 -6.82 -4.78 19.24
C ILE A 121 -7.03 -4.37 20.69
N SER A 122 -7.23 -3.07 20.95
CA SER A 122 -7.44 -2.56 22.31
C SER A 122 -8.69 -3.18 22.95
N GLN A 123 -9.79 -3.24 22.22
CA GLN A 123 -11.04 -3.85 22.70
C GLN A 123 -10.87 -5.34 22.98
N ALA A 124 -10.23 -6.09 22.07
CA ALA A 124 -9.97 -7.52 22.28
C ALA A 124 -9.04 -7.76 23.47
N TYR A 125 -8.01 -6.93 23.63
CA TYR A 125 -7.06 -7.01 24.72
C TYR A 125 -7.74 -6.80 26.09
N PHE A 126 -8.52 -5.73 26.25
CA PHE A 126 -9.19 -5.46 27.53
C PHE A 126 -10.23 -6.52 27.89
N ARG A 127 -10.94 -7.09 26.91
CA ARG A 127 -11.86 -8.23 27.16
C ARG A 127 -11.11 -9.47 27.62
N ALA A 128 -9.98 -9.78 26.99
CA ALA A 128 -9.13 -10.87 27.40
C ALA A 128 -8.59 -10.65 28.83
N MET A 129 -8.20 -9.42 29.18
CA MET A 129 -7.75 -9.09 30.53
C MET A 129 -8.85 -9.23 31.58
N GLU A 130 -10.09 -8.85 31.26
CA GLU A 130 -11.23 -9.01 32.15
C GLU A 130 -11.59 -10.48 32.39
N GLU A 131 -11.55 -11.31 31.35
CA GLU A 131 -11.92 -12.73 31.47
C GLU A 131 -10.87 -13.56 32.22
N TYR A 132 -9.60 -13.37 31.88
CA TYR A 132 -8.53 -14.19 32.45
C TYR A 132 -8.02 -13.62 33.79
N GLY A 133 -8.13 -12.31 34.03
CA GLY A 133 -7.64 -11.67 35.26
C GLY A 133 -6.12 -11.84 35.50
N GLU A 134 -5.41 -12.40 34.54
CA GLU A 134 -3.98 -12.71 34.62
C GLU A 134 -3.16 -11.50 34.20
N ASP A 135 -1.97 -11.33 34.77
CA ASP A 135 -0.99 -10.38 34.23
C ASP A 135 -0.58 -10.86 32.82
N ILE A 136 -0.60 -9.97 31.82
CA ILE A 136 -0.15 -10.27 30.44
C ILE A 136 1.24 -10.94 30.39
N SER A 137 2.07 -10.77 31.44
CA SER A 137 3.32 -11.51 31.60
C SER A 137 3.16 -13.04 31.64
N SER A 138 1.98 -13.57 31.97
CA SER A 138 1.67 -15.00 31.91
C SER A 138 1.45 -15.49 30.47
N TRP A 139 1.07 -14.59 29.54
CA TRP A 139 0.71 -14.91 28.14
C TRP A 139 1.91 -15.03 27.19
N ASP A 140 3.14 -14.83 27.70
CA ASP A 140 4.34 -15.10 26.91
C ASP A 140 4.46 -16.61 26.66
N CYS A 141 4.33 -16.99 25.40
CA CYS A 141 4.38 -18.38 24.92
C CYS A 141 5.69 -19.07 25.26
N PHE A 142 6.79 -18.31 25.32
CA PHE A 142 8.13 -18.88 25.35
C PHE A 142 8.87 -18.43 26.60
N ASN A 143 9.25 -19.39 27.45
CA ASN A 143 10.14 -19.11 28.57
C ASN A 143 11.59 -19.31 28.12
N VAL A 144 12.31 -18.20 27.93
CA VAL A 144 13.72 -18.18 27.49
C VAL A 144 14.64 -18.95 28.45
N THR A 145 14.30 -19.01 29.74
CA THR A 145 15.10 -19.69 30.77
C THR A 145 14.95 -21.20 30.73
N THR A 146 13.79 -21.72 30.35
CA THR A 146 13.49 -23.16 30.38
C THR A 146 13.36 -23.80 29.00
N GLY A 147 13.34 -22.99 27.92
CA GLY A 147 13.10 -23.47 26.56
C GLY A 147 11.68 -24.02 26.34
N TYR A 148 10.79 -23.81 27.32
CA TYR A 148 9.45 -24.37 27.34
C TYR A 148 8.45 -23.46 26.60
N VAL A 149 7.68 -24.06 25.69
CA VAL A 149 6.56 -23.42 25.01
C VAL A 149 5.29 -23.72 25.81
N LYS A 150 4.65 -22.70 26.36
CA LYS A 150 3.40 -22.82 27.12
C LYS A 150 2.23 -23.19 26.20
N PRO A 151 1.21 -23.89 26.73
CA PRO A 151 0.01 -24.29 25.97
C PRO A 151 -0.99 -23.16 25.70
N VAL A 152 -0.91 -22.04 26.44
CA VAL A 152 -1.73 -20.85 26.24
C VAL A 152 -0.84 -19.69 25.84
N CYS A 153 -1.06 -19.21 24.63
CA CYS A 153 -0.27 -18.17 24.00
C CYS A 153 -1.04 -16.85 23.89
N LEU A 154 -0.33 -15.72 23.82
CA LEU A 154 -0.89 -14.40 23.49
C LEU A 154 -1.89 -14.46 22.32
N MET A 155 -1.55 -15.24 21.30
CA MET A 155 -2.39 -15.47 20.12
C MET A 155 -3.72 -16.14 20.49
N ASP A 156 -3.71 -17.18 21.34
CA ASP A 156 -4.92 -17.89 21.75
C ASP A 156 -5.82 -17.01 22.61
N SER A 157 -5.24 -16.31 23.59
CA SER A 157 -5.95 -15.36 24.46
C SER A 157 -6.66 -14.27 23.65
N LEU A 158 -5.99 -13.72 22.62
CA LEU A 158 -6.60 -12.72 21.75
C LEU A 158 -7.60 -13.32 20.77
N SER A 159 -7.36 -14.53 20.25
CA SER A 159 -8.21 -15.16 19.23
C SER A 159 -9.67 -15.31 19.69
N LYS A 160 -9.90 -15.56 20.98
CA LYS A 160 -11.25 -15.73 21.55
C LYS A 160 -12.11 -14.46 21.49
N HIS A 161 -11.48 -13.30 21.54
CA HIS A 161 -12.16 -12.00 21.52
C HIS A 161 -12.09 -11.29 20.16
N LEU A 162 -11.63 -12.01 19.14
CA LEU A 162 -11.49 -11.54 17.77
C LEU A 162 -12.33 -12.38 16.82
N ASN A 163 -12.85 -11.75 15.77
CA ASN A 163 -13.59 -12.47 14.72
C ASN A 163 -12.59 -13.12 13.74
N VAL A 164 -11.95 -14.20 14.18
CA VAL A 164 -10.95 -14.97 13.43
C VAL A 164 -11.63 -15.89 12.40
N ILE A 165 -11.15 -15.85 11.16
CA ILE A 165 -11.55 -16.78 10.09
C ILE A 165 -10.59 -17.97 10.00
N SER A 166 -9.30 -17.72 10.15
CA SER A 166 -8.28 -18.77 10.09
C SER A 166 -7.05 -18.41 10.92
N SER A 167 -6.39 -19.43 11.46
CA SER A 167 -5.12 -19.33 12.17
C SER A 167 -4.03 -20.09 11.41
N VAL A 168 -2.84 -19.51 11.33
CA VAL A 168 -1.65 -20.06 10.66
C VAL A 168 -0.56 -20.21 11.72
N ASN A 169 -0.27 -21.45 12.12
CA ASN A 169 0.64 -21.75 13.24
C ASN A 169 1.92 -22.50 12.79
N ASP A 170 2.21 -22.49 11.49
CA ASP A 170 3.29 -23.23 10.84
C ASP A 170 4.49 -22.35 10.46
N ARG A 171 4.51 -21.10 10.93
CA ARG A 171 5.56 -20.11 10.67
C ARG A 171 5.70 -19.73 9.19
N SER A 172 4.62 -19.85 8.41
CA SER A 172 4.60 -19.52 6.99
C SER A 172 4.38 -18.03 6.67
N ASP A 173 3.93 -17.23 7.63
CA ASP A 173 3.69 -15.80 7.44
C ASP A 173 4.96 -14.97 7.72
N SER A 174 5.01 -13.76 7.14
CA SER A 174 6.18 -12.90 7.23
C SER A 174 5.88 -11.41 7.06
N VAL A 175 6.77 -10.61 7.65
CA VAL A 175 7.02 -9.22 7.28
C VAL A 175 8.34 -9.19 6.52
N LEU A 176 8.28 -8.81 5.25
CA LEU A 176 9.38 -9.01 4.31
C LEU A 176 10.26 -7.78 4.15
N TYR A 177 9.76 -6.60 4.50
CA TYR A 177 10.43 -5.35 4.16
C TYR A 177 10.43 -4.31 5.29
N SER A 178 11.53 -3.57 5.39
CA SER A 178 11.59 -2.33 6.17
C SER A 178 10.78 -1.22 5.49
N LEU A 179 10.68 -0.06 6.14
CA LEU A 179 9.99 1.12 5.61
C LEU A 179 10.45 1.51 4.19
N ASN A 180 11.75 1.41 3.91
CA ASN A 180 12.29 1.77 2.59
C ASN A 180 12.52 0.56 1.69
N MET A 181 11.72 -0.49 1.89
CA MET A 181 11.69 -1.68 1.04
C MET A 181 12.99 -2.50 1.05
N GLN A 182 13.82 -2.38 2.09
CA GLN A 182 14.95 -3.28 2.27
C GLN A 182 14.46 -4.62 2.81
N LYS A 183 14.91 -5.72 2.19
CA LYS A 183 14.48 -7.07 2.56
C LYS A 183 14.95 -7.42 3.98
N ILE A 184 14.03 -7.90 4.80
CA ILE A 184 14.28 -8.38 6.16
C ILE A 184 14.66 -9.86 6.11
N THR A 185 15.69 -10.24 6.86
CA THR A 185 16.17 -11.64 6.99
C THR A 185 16.12 -12.15 8.44
N SER A 186 15.42 -11.45 9.33
CA SER A 186 15.35 -11.74 10.76
C SER A 186 14.12 -12.58 11.15
N ARG A 187 13.84 -12.68 12.46
CA ARG A 187 12.71 -13.42 13.06
C ARG A 187 11.32 -13.09 12.47
N TYR A 188 11.18 -11.94 11.81
CA TYR A 188 9.93 -11.53 11.16
C TYR A 188 9.63 -12.28 9.86
N THR A 189 10.53 -13.16 9.40
CA THR A 189 10.31 -14.01 8.22
C THR A 189 9.61 -15.33 8.54
N GLN A 190 9.39 -15.63 9.82
CA GLN A 190 8.80 -16.87 10.31
C GLN A 190 7.80 -16.56 11.43
N MET A 191 6.57 -16.23 11.05
CA MET A 191 5.53 -15.76 11.96
C MET A 191 4.30 -16.66 11.94
N ASN A 192 3.64 -16.75 13.09
CA ASN A 192 2.28 -17.26 13.17
C ASN A 192 1.32 -16.11 12.87
N SER A 193 0.11 -16.40 12.40
CA SER A 193 -0.87 -15.36 12.14
C SER A 193 -2.33 -15.74 12.36
N LEU A 194 -3.15 -14.73 12.65
CA LEU A 194 -4.60 -14.81 12.73
C LEU A 194 -5.18 -13.92 11.63
N VAL A 195 -5.96 -14.52 10.74
CA VAL A 195 -6.68 -13.81 9.69
C VAL A 195 -8.06 -13.45 10.22
N LEU A 196 -8.36 -12.16 10.25
CA LEU A 196 -9.62 -11.61 10.74
C LEU A 196 -10.63 -11.44 9.61
N SER A 197 -11.92 -11.46 9.97
CA SER A 197 -13.03 -11.28 9.04
C SER A 197 -13.08 -9.93 8.31
N ASN A 198 -12.45 -8.90 8.87
CA ASN A 198 -12.30 -7.59 8.24
C ASN A 198 -11.11 -7.52 7.25
N GLY A 199 -10.37 -8.61 7.08
CA GLY A 199 -9.22 -8.71 6.18
C GLY A 199 -7.89 -8.29 6.78
N PHE A 200 -7.84 -7.94 8.08
CA PHE A 200 -6.57 -7.75 8.78
C PHE A 200 -5.92 -9.09 9.12
N ILE A 201 -4.59 -9.11 9.16
CA ILE A 201 -3.83 -10.26 9.61
C ILE A 201 -2.98 -9.84 10.80
N LEU A 202 -3.26 -10.42 11.96
CA LEU A 202 -2.41 -10.26 13.14
C LEU A 202 -1.27 -11.26 13.05
N LYS A 203 -0.03 -10.80 13.17
CA LYS A 203 1.18 -11.61 13.08
C LYS A 203 1.85 -11.66 14.44
N PHE A 204 2.21 -12.86 14.86
CA PHE A 204 2.82 -13.18 16.13
C PHE A 204 4.19 -13.82 15.89
N PRO A 205 5.20 -13.51 16.71
CA PRO A 205 6.47 -14.20 16.61
C PRO A 205 6.32 -15.72 16.78
N SER A 206 7.17 -16.48 16.10
CA SER A 206 7.15 -17.95 16.22
C SER A 206 7.35 -18.41 17.67
N SER A 207 6.83 -19.59 18.00
CA SER A 207 6.92 -20.22 19.33
C SER A 207 8.34 -20.42 19.88
N SER A 208 9.37 -20.29 19.04
CA SER A 208 10.79 -20.31 19.45
C SER A 208 11.37 -18.92 19.74
N THR A 209 10.55 -17.87 19.76
CA THR A 209 11.00 -16.50 19.98
C THR A 209 10.09 -15.77 20.96
N GLN A 210 10.71 -14.99 21.85
CA GLN A 210 9.99 -14.28 22.91
C GLN A 210 9.03 -13.23 22.33
N SER A 211 7.73 -13.34 22.64
CA SER A 211 6.73 -12.39 22.13
C SER A 211 6.63 -11.14 22.99
N CYS A 212 7.09 -11.22 24.24
CA CYS A 212 7.06 -10.14 25.20
C CYS A 212 8.47 -9.77 25.65
N GLU A 213 8.85 -8.52 25.50
CA GLU A 213 10.16 -8.03 25.90
C GLU A 213 10.12 -7.49 27.32
N THR A 214 11.10 -7.88 28.13
CA THR A 214 11.31 -7.34 29.47
C THR A 214 12.56 -6.47 29.50
N PHE A 215 12.40 -5.14 29.45
CA PHE A 215 13.49 -4.18 29.60
C PHE A 215 13.81 -3.91 31.08
N ARG A 216 13.88 -4.96 31.91
CA ARG A 216 14.00 -4.85 33.38
C ARG A 216 15.21 -4.07 33.86
N THR A 217 16.30 -4.06 33.09
CA THR A 217 17.57 -3.43 33.43
C THR A 217 17.78 -2.06 32.77
N TRP A 218 16.85 -1.60 31.95
CA TRP A 218 16.97 -0.36 31.19
C TRP A 218 16.29 0.79 31.94
N ASP A 219 16.85 2.00 31.82
CA ASP A 219 16.28 3.22 32.41
C ASP A 219 15.11 3.73 31.54
N VAL A 220 13.99 3.03 31.64
CA VAL A 220 12.73 3.35 30.94
C VAL A 220 11.59 3.46 31.95
N PRO A 221 10.52 4.23 31.63
CA PRO A 221 9.33 4.29 32.48
C PRO A 221 8.81 2.88 32.83
N GLU A 222 8.26 2.70 34.04
CA GLU A 222 7.85 1.38 34.54
C GLU A 222 6.93 0.62 33.57
N VAL A 223 6.03 1.33 32.89
CA VAL A 223 5.14 0.75 31.88
C VAL A 223 5.89 0.16 30.67
N GLU A 224 7.04 0.71 30.30
CA GLU A 224 7.86 0.22 29.18
C GLU A 224 8.76 -0.95 29.57
N LYS A 225 8.89 -1.29 30.87
CA LYS A 225 9.71 -2.43 31.31
C LYS A 225 9.15 -3.78 30.90
N PHE A 226 7.86 -3.86 30.55
CA PHE A 226 7.22 -5.05 30.00
C PHE A 226 6.26 -4.67 28.89
N ALA A 227 6.41 -5.26 27.71
CA ALA A 227 5.39 -5.20 26.67
C ALA A 227 5.45 -6.40 25.73
N CYS A 228 4.29 -6.85 25.24
CA CYS A 228 4.22 -7.81 24.14
C CYS A 228 4.10 -7.11 22.79
N GLU A 229 4.87 -7.57 21.81
CA GLU A 229 4.82 -7.05 20.45
C GLU A 229 3.71 -7.76 19.65
N LEU A 230 2.80 -6.97 19.09
CA LEU A 230 1.76 -7.42 18.17
C LEU A 230 1.92 -6.70 16.84
N ILE A 231 2.04 -7.46 15.76
CA ILE A 231 2.13 -6.92 14.42
C ILE A 231 0.77 -7.07 13.75
N VAL A 232 0.31 -6.03 13.07
CA VAL A 232 -0.91 -6.08 12.25
C VAL A 232 -0.60 -5.67 10.82
N ASP A 233 -1.04 -6.50 9.90
CA ASP A 233 -1.11 -6.23 8.49
C ASP A 233 -2.53 -5.78 8.14
N ILE A 234 -2.65 -4.56 7.62
CA ILE A 234 -3.93 -3.89 7.38
C ILE A 234 -4.45 -4.05 5.94
N ASN A 235 -3.67 -4.67 5.04
CA ASN A 235 -4.05 -4.92 3.66
C ASN A 235 -4.14 -6.41 3.31
N GLY A 236 -3.86 -7.29 4.28
CA GLY A 236 -3.98 -8.73 4.16
C GLY A 236 -2.90 -9.29 3.24
N HIS A 237 -3.21 -10.37 2.52
CA HIS A 237 -2.24 -11.03 1.63
C HIS A 237 -1.85 -10.24 0.36
N LYS A 238 -2.19 -8.94 0.27
CA LYS A 238 -1.87 -8.11 -0.91
C LYS A 238 -0.39 -7.79 -1.02
N GLY A 239 0.36 -7.88 0.08
CA GLY A 239 1.75 -7.45 0.12
C GLY A 239 1.91 -5.93 -0.02
N PRO A 240 3.14 -5.41 -0.01
CA PRO A 240 4.39 -6.16 0.15
C PRO A 240 4.69 -6.68 1.56
N ASN A 241 3.90 -6.32 2.58
CA ASN A 241 4.17 -6.61 3.99
C ASN A 241 5.45 -5.88 4.45
N ALA A 242 5.37 -4.55 4.42
CA ALA A 242 6.43 -3.61 4.77
C ALA A 242 6.07 -2.80 6.02
N PHE A 243 7.00 -2.74 6.98
CA PHE A 243 6.82 -1.95 8.20
C PHE A 243 6.57 -0.48 7.89
N GLY A 244 5.54 0.11 8.50
CA GLY A 244 5.17 1.51 8.31
C GLY A 244 4.52 1.81 6.96
N ARG A 245 4.12 0.81 6.17
CA ARG A 245 3.33 1.01 4.95
C ARG A 245 2.00 0.29 5.02
N ASP A 246 2.05 -1.01 5.20
CA ASP A 246 0.87 -1.89 5.34
C ASP A 246 0.92 -2.72 6.62
N THR A 247 2.09 -2.80 7.26
CA THR A 247 2.33 -3.55 8.48
C THR A 247 2.72 -2.59 9.61
N PHE A 248 2.01 -2.66 10.73
CA PHE A 248 2.16 -1.75 11.87
C PHE A 248 2.32 -2.51 13.17
N VAL A 249 3.06 -1.94 14.11
CA VAL A 249 3.43 -2.59 15.37
C VAL A 249 2.73 -1.91 16.54
N PHE A 250 2.13 -2.73 17.40
CA PHE A 250 1.52 -2.34 18.65
C PHE A 250 2.20 -3.05 19.80
N LYS A 251 2.27 -2.36 20.94
CA LYS A 251 2.73 -2.89 22.21
C LYS A 251 1.53 -3.09 23.12
N LEU A 252 1.46 -4.27 23.71
CA LEU A 252 0.51 -4.63 24.75
C LEU A 252 1.24 -4.53 26.08
N HIS A 253 0.98 -3.47 26.84
CA HIS A 253 1.47 -3.30 28.21
C HIS A 253 0.43 -3.82 29.18
N LYS A 254 0.81 -4.01 30.44
CA LYS A 254 -0.08 -4.51 31.50
C LYS A 254 -1.39 -3.74 31.62
N ASP A 255 -1.34 -2.42 31.46
CA ASP A 255 -2.47 -1.51 31.68
C ASP A 255 -3.07 -0.95 30.38
N ARG A 256 -2.38 -1.08 29.24
CA ARG A 256 -2.77 -0.40 28.01
C ARG A 256 -2.25 -1.06 26.75
N VAL A 257 -2.91 -0.78 25.63
CA VAL A 257 -2.33 -0.95 24.30
C VAL A 257 -1.73 0.39 23.87
N ALA A 258 -0.54 0.37 23.29
CA ALA A 258 0.12 1.55 22.75
C ALA A 258 0.68 1.26 21.35
N PRO A 259 0.62 2.21 20.40
CA PRO A 259 1.37 2.04 19.17
C PRO A 259 2.89 2.11 19.43
N TYR A 260 3.66 1.31 18.69
CA TYR A 260 5.11 1.38 18.76
C TYR A 260 5.59 2.74 18.23
N GLY A 261 6.54 3.38 18.92
CA GLY A 261 7.05 4.70 18.54
C GLY A 261 6.21 5.89 18.98
N ASN A 262 5.39 5.74 20.03
CA ASN A 262 4.62 6.85 20.60
C ASN A 262 5.54 7.93 21.20
N TYR A 263 4.99 9.12 21.45
CA TYR A 263 5.73 10.27 21.99
C TYR A 263 6.46 9.97 23.31
N THR A 264 5.90 9.06 24.12
CA THR A 264 6.42 8.73 25.46
C THR A 264 7.59 7.74 25.44
N GLN A 265 8.02 7.23 24.27
CA GLN A 265 9.14 6.32 24.14
C GLN A 265 10.43 7.06 23.74
N PRO A 266 11.34 7.36 24.69
CA PRO A 266 12.56 8.12 24.39
C PRO A 266 13.56 7.35 23.53
N TYR A 267 13.52 6.01 23.55
CA TYR A 267 14.51 5.15 22.88
C TYR A 267 14.28 4.97 21.38
N TYR A 268 13.03 4.99 20.91
CA TYR A 268 12.66 4.78 19.51
C TYR A 268 12.05 6.05 18.92
N GLN A 269 12.89 7.08 18.76
CA GLN A 269 12.47 8.34 18.14
C GLN A 269 12.09 8.13 16.67
N ILE A 270 11.15 8.95 16.19
CA ILE A 270 10.69 8.94 14.80
C ILE A 270 11.85 8.99 13.81
N TRP A 271 12.89 9.77 14.12
CA TRP A 271 14.07 9.96 13.27
C TRP A 271 14.87 8.67 13.01
N ASN A 272 14.91 7.73 13.95
CA ASN A 272 15.70 6.49 13.81
C ASN A 272 14.84 5.31 13.36
N SER A 273 13.56 5.31 13.72
CA SER A 273 12.72 4.10 13.67
C SER A 273 11.52 4.23 12.72
N CYS A 274 11.33 5.39 12.10
CA CYS A 274 10.33 5.66 11.06
C CYS A 274 10.81 6.80 10.14
N ASN A 275 11.88 6.54 9.40
CA ASN A 275 12.54 7.55 8.58
C ASN A 275 12.73 7.08 7.13
N LYS A 276 12.41 7.96 6.18
CA LYS A 276 12.61 7.74 4.75
C LYS A 276 14.09 7.62 4.37
N GLU A 277 14.96 8.32 5.07
CA GLU A 277 16.40 8.32 4.82
C GLU A 277 17.12 7.99 6.14
N PRO A 278 17.01 6.74 6.63
CA PRO A 278 17.62 6.34 7.87
C PRO A 278 19.13 6.21 7.68
N LEU A 279 19.88 6.44 8.76
CA LEU A 279 21.31 6.13 8.77
C LEU A 279 21.55 4.62 8.66
N ASN A 280 20.69 3.81 9.29
CA ASN A 280 20.70 2.36 9.25
C ASN A 280 19.25 1.83 9.18
N GLU A 281 18.95 0.97 8.22
CA GLU A 281 17.64 0.28 8.11
C GLU A 281 17.44 -0.77 9.20
N PHE A 282 18.55 -1.35 9.67
CA PHE A 282 18.61 -2.37 10.71
C PHE A 282 19.62 -1.92 11.78
N TYR A 283 19.21 -1.94 13.03
CA TYR A 283 20.06 -1.61 14.19
C TYR A 283 19.73 -2.58 15.33
N ASP A 284 20.46 -2.49 16.44
CA ASP A 284 20.36 -3.46 17.55
C ASP A 284 18.92 -3.64 18.04
N GLY A 285 18.34 -4.81 17.72
CA GLY A 285 16.95 -5.16 18.00
C GLY A 285 15.86 -4.40 17.22
N GLY A 286 16.22 -3.51 16.28
CA GLY A 286 15.30 -2.59 15.63
C GLY A 286 15.33 -2.59 14.10
N ILE A 287 14.17 -2.38 13.49
CA ILE A 287 13.98 -2.25 12.04
C ILE A 287 13.26 -0.94 11.75
N ASN A 288 13.76 -0.19 10.77
CA ASN A 288 13.12 1.03 10.32
C ASN A 288 11.69 0.74 9.81
N GLY A 289 10.73 1.50 10.30
CA GLY A 289 9.30 1.33 10.04
C GLY A 289 8.50 0.82 11.23
N LYS A 290 9.12 0.10 12.18
CA LYS A 290 8.40 -0.47 13.34
C LYS A 290 7.69 0.62 14.16
N ALA A 291 8.32 1.78 14.31
CA ALA A 291 7.81 2.90 15.10
C ALA A 291 6.82 3.82 14.35
N CYS A 292 6.47 3.52 13.10
CA CYS A 292 5.58 4.38 12.33
C CYS A 292 4.13 4.35 12.82
N ALA A 293 3.71 3.32 13.56
CA ALA A 293 2.36 3.24 14.11
C ALA A 293 2.05 4.44 15.03
N GLY A 294 3.02 4.82 15.89
CA GLY A 294 2.88 5.97 16.79
C GLY A 294 2.64 7.27 16.03
N TRP A 295 3.35 7.45 14.92
CA TRP A 295 3.19 8.63 14.07
C TRP A 295 1.83 8.69 13.41
N VAL A 296 1.40 7.57 12.80
CA VAL A 296 0.13 7.46 12.09
C VAL A 296 -1.05 7.77 13.02
N ILE A 297 -1.02 7.25 14.25
CA ILE A 297 -2.08 7.49 15.22
C ILE A 297 -2.06 8.92 15.74
N THR A 298 -0.88 9.48 16.02
CA THR A 298 -0.75 10.82 16.62
C THR A 298 -1.01 11.94 15.61
N ASN A 299 -0.47 11.83 14.40
CA ASN A 299 -0.49 12.92 13.40
C ASN A 299 -1.50 12.70 12.27
N GLU A 300 -2.15 11.53 12.22
CA GLU A 300 -3.16 11.16 11.23
C GLU A 300 -2.69 11.28 9.77
N ASN A 301 -1.41 11.05 9.54
CA ASN A 301 -0.77 11.15 8.24
C ASN A 301 0.36 10.12 8.09
N MET A 302 0.89 10.02 6.87
CA MET A 302 2.07 9.20 6.56
C MET A 302 3.17 10.05 5.91
N ASP A 303 3.34 11.28 6.39
CA ASP A 303 4.27 12.24 5.81
C ASP A 303 5.74 11.79 5.92
N TYR A 304 6.04 10.87 6.84
CA TYR A 304 7.34 10.18 6.92
C TYR A 304 7.70 9.41 5.63
N LEU A 305 6.76 9.13 4.74
CA LEU A 305 7.03 8.55 3.42
C LEU A 305 7.54 9.58 2.40
N HIS A 306 7.35 10.88 2.67
CA HIS A 306 7.56 11.94 1.69
C HIS A 306 8.75 12.83 2.01
N CYS A 307 9.01 13.12 3.29
CA CYS A 307 10.10 14.01 3.70
C CYS A 307 10.81 13.56 4.97
N THR A 308 11.96 14.19 5.21
CA THR A 308 12.77 14.06 6.42
C THR A 308 12.58 15.29 7.32
N GLY A 309 13.16 15.23 8.53
CA GLY A 309 13.13 16.32 9.51
C GLY A 309 11.83 16.40 10.32
N LEU A 310 11.07 15.31 10.33
CA LEU A 310 9.83 15.21 11.10
C LEU A 310 10.14 14.94 12.58
N SER A 311 9.37 15.58 13.47
CA SER A 311 9.49 15.43 14.93
C SER A 311 8.16 15.71 15.61
N TYR A 312 7.88 15.01 16.71
CA TYR A 312 6.71 15.26 17.53
C TYR A 312 6.71 16.64 18.20
N ASN A 313 7.89 17.19 18.50
CA ASN A 313 8.05 18.53 19.08
C ASN A 313 8.30 19.61 18.02
N GLY A 314 8.20 19.26 16.73
CA GLY A 314 8.60 20.14 15.64
C GLY A 314 7.70 19.99 14.42
N LYS A 315 8.32 19.77 13.26
CA LYS A 315 7.62 19.66 11.98
C LYS A 315 6.85 18.33 11.91
N THR A 316 5.53 18.39 11.80
CA THR A 316 4.64 17.20 11.70
C THR A 316 4.09 16.94 10.30
N LYS A 317 4.37 17.86 9.35
CA LYS A 317 3.95 17.76 7.95
C LYS A 317 5.06 18.18 7.01
N CYS A 318 5.11 17.61 5.80
CA CYS A 318 6.16 17.93 4.84
C CYS A 318 6.09 19.34 4.25
N LYS A 319 4.88 19.88 4.11
CA LYS A 319 4.57 21.19 3.53
C LYS A 319 3.62 21.97 4.44
#